data_AF-A0A0F0LC12-F1
#
_entry.id   AF-A0A0F0LC12-F1
#
_cell.length_a   1.000
_cell.length_b   1.000
_cell.length_c   1.000
_cell.angle_alpha   90.00
_cell.angle_beta   90.00
_cell.angle_gamma   90.00
#
_symmetry.space_group_name_H-M   'P 1'
#
loop_
_entity.id
_entity.type
_entity.pdbx_description
1 polymer ?
#
loop_
_entity_poly.entity_id
_entity_poly.type
_entity_poly.pdbx_seq_one_letter_code
_entity_poly.pdbx_strand_id
1 'polypeptide(L)'
;MTGTDAPHGLIDGHNDLPWAARNLAAYSVEGLDDSTHPSRFQTDLPRMREGGVLGQFWSVHAEDLPDVDAVQYTLEQIDCVYRLVQRYPDRLALARTAADVVRAGREGRIGSLLGAVGTASPARWRRCGCSRGWACAT
;
A
#
# COMPACT_ATOMS: atom_id res chain seq x y z
N MET A 1 -11.94 32.04 9.23
CA MET A 1 -10.66 31.34 9.46
C MET A 1 -10.07 30.95 8.12
N THR A 2 -9.24 31.82 7.55
CA THR A 2 -8.37 31.48 6.41
C THR A 2 -7.05 31.01 6.99
N GLY A 3 -6.86 29.71 7.11
CA GLY A 3 -5.66 29.10 7.67
C GLY A 3 -5.29 27.84 6.89
N THR A 4 -4.23 27.94 6.12
CA THR A 4 -3.51 26.87 5.42
C THR A 4 -2.76 25.97 6.41
N ASP A 5 -3.48 25.35 7.35
CA ASP A 5 -2.90 24.36 8.27
C ASP A 5 -3.32 22.96 7.77
N ALA A 6 -2.72 22.56 6.65
CA ALA A 6 -2.75 21.17 6.22
C ALA A 6 -1.66 20.43 7.03
N PRO A 7 -1.93 19.20 7.51
CA PRO A 7 -0.89 18.41 8.15
C PRO A 7 0.29 18.26 7.19
N HIS A 8 1.50 18.45 7.73
CA HIS A 8 2.75 18.35 6.98
C HIS A 8 3.47 17.07 7.39
N GLY A 9 3.95 16.31 6.41
CA GLY A 9 4.68 15.07 6.63
C GLY A 9 5.05 14.41 5.32
N LEU A 10 5.83 13.33 5.40
CA LEU A 10 6.31 12.59 4.23
C LEU A 10 5.15 11.86 3.56
N ILE A 11 5.05 11.98 2.23
CA ILE A 11 4.22 11.08 1.42
C ILE A 11 5.19 10.14 0.70
N ASP A 12 5.25 8.90 1.14
CA ASP A 12 6.08 7.88 0.51
C ASP A 12 5.32 7.24 -0.67
N GLY A 13 5.97 7.21 -1.83
CA GLY A 13 5.38 6.79 -3.08
C GLY A 13 5.38 5.28 -3.34
N HIS A 14 6.09 4.48 -2.53
CA HIS A 14 6.28 3.06 -2.81
C HIS A 14 6.79 2.27 -1.59
N ASN A 15 5.95 1.41 -1.01
CA ASN A 15 6.35 0.47 0.03
C ASN A 15 5.83 -0.95 -0.25
N ASP A 16 6.76 -1.91 -0.32
CA ASP A 16 6.51 -3.32 -0.66
C ASP A 16 6.11 -4.19 0.54
N LEU A 17 5.58 -3.59 1.63
CA LEU A 17 5.08 -4.37 2.78
C LEU A 17 4.10 -5.50 2.38
N PRO A 18 3.14 -5.33 1.44
CA PRO A 18 2.27 -6.43 1.01
C PRO A 18 3.05 -7.61 0.41
N TRP A 19 4.06 -7.34 -0.41
CA TRP A 19 4.97 -8.35 -0.94
C TRP A 19 5.78 -9.03 0.16
N ALA A 20 6.36 -8.26 1.08
CA ALA A 20 7.12 -8.81 2.18
C ALA A 20 6.24 -9.69 3.10
N ALA A 21 5.01 -9.26 3.37
CA ALA A 21 4.05 -10.02 4.16
C ALA A 21 3.67 -11.35 3.50
N ARG A 22 3.50 -11.39 2.17
CA ARG A 22 3.33 -12.65 1.42
C ARG A 22 4.50 -13.60 1.68
N ASN A 23 5.71 -13.13 1.40
CA ASN A 23 6.91 -13.96 1.35
C ASN A 23 7.42 -14.40 2.73
N LEU A 24 7.25 -13.56 3.75
CA LEU A 24 7.85 -13.79 5.07
C LEU A 24 6.82 -14.13 6.16
N ALA A 25 5.52 -13.96 5.88
CA ALA A 25 4.50 -13.99 6.93
C ALA A 25 3.14 -14.55 6.51
N ALA A 26 3.03 -15.19 5.34
CA ALA A 26 1.76 -15.71 4.82
C ALA A 26 0.63 -14.65 4.86
N TYR A 27 0.96 -13.42 4.46
CA TYR A 27 0.08 -12.23 4.52
C TYR A 27 -0.35 -11.78 5.92
N SER A 28 0.30 -12.25 6.98
CA SER A 28 0.10 -11.71 8.32
C SER A 28 0.71 -10.32 8.43
N VAL A 29 -0.10 -9.39 8.93
CA VAL A 29 0.26 -8.01 9.27
C VAL A 29 0.30 -7.79 10.78
N GLU A 30 0.22 -8.85 11.57
CA GLU A 30 0.24 -8.77 13.03
C GLU A 30 1.61 -8.32 13.55
N GLY A 31 1.57 -7.55 14.64
CA GLY A 31 2.72 -7.07 15.39
C GLY A 31 3.41 -5.84 14.80
N LEU A 32 2.82 -5.16 13.80
CA LEU A 32 3.38 -3.93 13.24
C LEU A 32 3.29 -2.72 14.19
N ASP A 33 2.53 -2.84 15.26
CA ASP A 33 2.36 -1.85 16.33
C ASP A 33 3.31 -2.06 17.52
N ASP A 34 4.10 -3.14 17.52
CA ASP A 34 5.05 -3.44 18.59
C ASP A 34 6.23 -2.45 18.55
N SER A 35 6.36 -1.65 19.61
CA SER A 35 7.46 -0.70 19.79
C SER A 35 8.64 -1.26 20.61
N THR A 36 8.54 -2.50 21.08
CA THR A 36 9.53 -3.13 21.97
C THR A 36 10.50 -4.04 21.23
N HIS A 37 10.08 -4.59 20.09
CA HIS A 37 10.88 -5.48 19.26
C HIS A 37 10.96 -4.96 17.82
N PRO A 38 12.10 -5.16 17.13
CA PRO A 38 12.21 -4.78 15.73
C PRO A 38 11.26 -5.63 14.89
N SER A 39 10.47 -4.96 14.05
CA SER A 39 9.62 -5.64 13.07
C SER A 39 10.45 -6.57 12.18
N ARG A 40 9.84 -7.70 11.82
CA ARG A 40 10.38 -8.62 10.79
C ARG A 40 10.45 -7.97 9.40
N PHE A 41 9.85 -6.79 9.24
CA PHE A 41 9.89 -5.99 8.02
C PHE A 41 10.68 -4.70 8.24
N GLN A 42 11.08 -4.06 7.14
CA GLN A 42 11.62 -2.70 7.16
C GLN A 42 10.55 -1.67 7.56
N THR A 43 9.27 -2.02 7.49
CA THR A 43 8.13 -1.18 7.83
C THR A 43 7.48 -1.63 9.14
N ASP A 44 7.21 -0.67 10.04
CA ASP A 44 6.32 -0.81 11.19
C ASP A 44 5.70 0.54 11.57
N LEU A 45 4.61 0.52 12.32
CA LEU A 45 3.81 1.70 12.62
C LEU A 45 4.54 2.69 13.55
N PRO A 46 5.29 2.26 14.58
CA PRO A 46 6.11 3.18 15.38
C PRO A 46 7.13 3.95 14.53
N ARG A 47 7.91 3.28 13.67
CA ARG A 47 8.90 3.96 12.82
C ARG A 47 8.27 4.85 11.77
N MET A 48 7.14 4.44 11.18
CA MET A 48 6.40 5.31 10.25
C MET A 48 5.92 6.59 10.95
N ARG A 49 5.48 6.48 12.20
CA ARG A 49 5.04 7.64 13.00
C ARG A 49 6.21 8.54 13.36
N GLU A 50 7.32 7.99 13.83
CA GLU A 50 8.54 8.72 14.16
C GLU A 50 9.15 9.41 12.94
N GLY A 51 9.16 8.73 11.79
CA GLY A 51 9.59 9.27 10.50
C GLY A 51 8.67 10.31 9.88
N GLY A 52 7.54 10.63 10.54
CA GLY A 52 6.61 11.67 10.07
C GLY A 52 5.87 11.31 8.78
N VAL A 53 5.61 10.02 8.53
CA VAL A 53 4.84 9.57 7.37
C VAL A 53 3.39 10.04 7.51
N LEU A 54 2.96 10.87 6.57
CA LEU A 54 1.59 11.36 6.45
C LEU A 54 0.76 10.48 5.50
N GLY A 55 1.38 9.99 4.43
CA GLY A 55 0.75 9.14 3.44
C GLY A 55 1.70 8.06 2.94
N GLN A 56 1.16 6.89 2.66
CA GLN A 56 1.92 5.74 2.17
C GLN A 56 1.17 5.10 1.00
N PHE A 57 1.83 5.01 -0.14
CA PHE A 57 1.41 4.14 -1.24
C PHE A 57 1.93 2.73 -0.98
N TRP A 58 1.01 1.80 -0.72
CA TRP A 58 1.31 0.38 -0.60
C TRP A 58 1.37 -0.22 -2.00
N SER A 59 2.54 -0.74 -2.37
CA SER A 59 2.77 -1.36 -3.67
C SER A 59 1.91 -2.61 -3.79
N VAL A 60 1.08 -2.66 -4.83
CA VAL A 60 0.32 -3.85 -5.24
C VAL A 60 0.65 -4.14 -6.69
N HIS A 61 1.54 -5.11 -6.93
CA HIS A 61 2.05 -5.39 -8.27
C HIS A 61 1.64 -6.75 -8.81
N ALA A 62 1.62 -6.85 -10.13
CA ALA A 62 1.54 -8.14 -10.80
C ALA A 62 2.95 -8.71 -10.95
N GLU A 63 3.14 -9.96 -10.55
CA GLU A 63 4.35 -10.71 -10.88
C GLU A 63 4.07 -11.70 -12.01
N ASP A 64 4.99 -11.76 -12.97
CA ASP A 64 4.99 -12.76 -14.04
C ASP A 64 5.83 -13.97 -13.61
N LEU A 65 5.36 -14.65 -12.56
CA LEU A 65 5.96 -15.88 -12.07
C LEU A 65 5.33 -17.10 -12.78
N PRO A 66 6.13 -18.14 -13.11
CA PRO A 66 5.59 -19.44 -13.48
C PRO A 66 4.59 -19.92 -12.43
N ASP A 67 3.44 -20.42 -12.88
CA ASP A 67 2.38 -21.00 -12.03
C ASP A 67 1.68 -20.04 -11.04
N VAL A 68 1.90 -18.73 -11.16
CA VAL A 68 1.15 -17.72 -10.42
C VAL A 68 0.18 -17.01 -11.35
N ASP A 69 -1.09 -16.96 -10.95
CA ASP A 69 -2.07 -16.11 -11.61
C ASP A 69 -1.84 -14.65 -11.18
N ALA A 70 -1.45 -13.80 -12.13
CA ALA A 70 -1.12 -12.40 -11.85
C ALA A 70 -2.31 -11.60 -11.31
N VAL A 71 -3.55 -11.96 -11.68
CA VAL A 71 -4.76 -11.31 -11.17
C VAL A 71 -4.97 -11.72 -9.72
N GLN A 72 -4.93 -13.02 -9.43
CA GLN A 72 -5.05 -13.52 -8.06
C GLN A 72 -3.96 -12.91 -7.16
N TYR A 73 -2.71 -12.90 -7.61
CA TYR A 73 -1.57 -12.33 -6.89
C TYR A 73 -1.77 -10.85 -6.54
N THR A 74 -2.29 -10.07 -7.48
CA THR A 74 -2.59 -8.65 -7.26
C THR A 74 -3.75 -8.48 -6.28
N LEU A 75 -4.83 -9.27 -6.43
CA LEU A 75 -5.98 -9.21 -5.54
C LEU A 75 -5.64 -9.60 -4.10
N GLU A 76 -4.78 -10.60 -3.89
CA GLU A 76 -4.30 -11.01 -2.57
C GLU A 76 -3.50 -9.88 -1.87
N GLN A 77 -2.70 -9.11 -2.62
CA GLN A 77 -2.00 -7.96 -2.06
C GLN A 77 -2.92 -6.78 -1.77
N ILE A 78 -3.89 -6.52 -2.65
CA ILE A 78 -4.94 -5.52 -2.38
C ILE A 78 -5.68 -5.89 -1.09
N ASP A 79 -6.10 -7.15 -0.95
CA ASP A 79 -6.72 -7.67 0.28
C ASP A 79 -5.81 -7.49 1.49
N CYS A 80 -4.52 -7.78 1.38
CA CYS A 80 -3.55 -7.57 2.45
C CYS A 80 -3.54 -6.11 2.94
N VAL A 81 -3.58 -5.13 2.03
CA VAL A 81 -3.65 -3.70 2.41
C VAL A 81 -4.97 -3.36 3.09
N TYR A 82 -6.10 -3.90 2.61
CA TYR A 82 -7.38 -3.70 3.29
C TYR A 82 -7.36 -4.28 4.72
N ARG A 83 -6.84 -5.50 4.91
CA ARG A 83 -6.69 -6.11 6.23
C ARG A 83 -5.73 -5.33 7.12
N LEU A 84 -4.64 -4.80 6.58
CA LEU A 84 -3.71 -3.93 7.30
C LEU A 84 -4.43 -2.71 7.88
N VAL A 85 -5.20 -1.99 7.06
CA VAL A 85 -5.94 -0.80 7.51
C VAL A 85 -7.03 -1.19 8.52
N GLN A 86 -7.73 -2.30 8.30
CA GLN A 86 -8.76 -2.79 9.24
C GLN A 86 -8.18 -3.22 10.58
N ARG A 87 -6.94 -3.74 10.60
CA ARG A 87 -6.28 -4.19 11.82
C ARG A 87 -5.80 -3.04 12.70
N TYR A 88 -5.45 -1.91 12.09
CA TYR A 88 -4.89 -0.72 12.75
C TYR A 88 -5.67 0.57 12.44
N PRO A 89 -6.99 0.62 12.71
CA PRO A 89 -7.86 1.71 12.29
C PRO A 89 -7.60 3.04 13.03
N ASP A 90 -6.92 2.98 14.18
CA ASP A 90 -6.50 4.11 15.00
C ASP A 90 -5.12 4.67 14.59
N ARG A 91 -4.44 4.03 13.63
CA ARG A 91 -3.14 4.46 13.09
C ARG A 91 -3.19 4.69 11.59
N LEU A 92 -3.97 3.91 10.87
CA LEU A 92 -4.08 3.94 9.42
C LEU A 92 -5.50 4.29 8.98
N ALA A 93 -5.61 4.95 7.83
CA ALA A 93 -6.89 5.21 7.18
C ALA A 93 -6.75 5.01 5.68
N LEU A 94 -7.65 4.21 5.07
CA LEU A 94 -7.67 4.07 3.62
C LEU A 94 -7.98 5.43 2.97
N ALA A 95 -7.18 5.81 1.99
CA ALA A 95 -7.30 7.07 1.26
C ALA A 95 -7.34 6.79 -0.25
N ARG A 96 -8.24 7.49 -0.95
CA ARG A 96 -8.38 7.42 -2.43
C ARG A 96 -8.09 8.75 -3.10
N THR A 97 -7.96 9.81 -2.31
CA THR A 97 -7.77 11.19 -2.76
C THR A 97 -6.77 11.91 -1.87
N ALA A 98 -6.18 13.00 -2.35
CA ALA A 98 -5.35 13.88 -1.53
C ALA A 98 -6.12 14.45 -0.33
N ALA A 99 -7.42 14.73 -0.49
CA ALA A 99 -8.28 15.19 0.60
C ALA A 99 -8.43 14.13 1.70
N ASP A 100 -8.49 12.84 1.35
CA ASP A 100 -8.51 11.75 2.33
C ASP A 100 -7.21 11.66 3.13
N VAL A 101 -6.05 11.86 2.48
CA VAL A 101 -4.75 11.89 3.16
C VAL A 101 -4.68 13.05 4.14
N VAL A 102 -5.10 14.24 3.72
CA VAL A 102 -5.18 15.43 4.59
C VAL A 102 -6.12 15.18 5.77
N ARG A 103 -7.27 14.56 5.54
CA ARG A 103 -8.23 14.20 6.60
C ARG A 103 -7.63 13.19 7.59
N ALA A 104 -7.00 12.12 7.10
CA ALA A 104 -6.33 11.12 7.92
C ALA A 104 -5.26 11.77 8.81
N GLY A 105 -4.41 12.64 8.23
CA GLY A 105 -3.37 13.35 8.98
C GLY A 105 -3.93 14.24 10.08
N ARG A 106 -5.05 14.94 9.84
CA ARG A 106 -5.75 15.74 10.86
C ARG A 106 -6.31 14.88 12.00
N GLU A 107 -6.64 13.64 11.72
CA GLU A 107 -7.08 12.64 12.71
C GLU A 107 -5.89 11.92 13.37
N GLY A 108 -4.65 12.32 13.07
CA GLY A 108 -3.44 11.71 13.61
C GLY A 108 -3.09 10.35 12.98
N ARG A 109 -3.71 10.00 11.85
CA ARG A 109 -3.55 8.73 11.14
C ARG A 109 -2.74 8.91 9.85
N ILE A 110 -2.18 7.81 9.37
CA ILE A 110 -1.46 7.74 8.10
C ILE A 110 -2.44 7.38 6.99
N GLY A 111 -2.50 8.21 5.94
CA GLY A 111 -3.26 7.91 4.73
C GLY A 111 -2.65 6.73 3.98
N SER A 112 -3.39 5.64 3.85
CA SER A 112 -2.97 4.42 3.14
C SER A 112 -3.60 4.38 1.75
N LEU A 113 -2.78 4.44 0.71
CA LEU A 113 -3.20 4.39 -0.68
C LEU A 113 -2.73 3.09 -1.33
N LEU A 114 -3.46 2.61 -2.33
CA LEU A 114 -3.01 1.53 -3.18
C LEU A 114 -2.16 2.13 -4.32
N GLY A 115 -0.91 1.70 -4.44
CA GLY A 115 -0.03 2.02 -5.56
C GLY A 115 0.11 0.81 -6.46
N ALA A 116 -0.65 0.76 -7.56
CA ALA A 116 -0.49 -0.32 -8.52
C ALA A 116 0.80 -0.11 -9.33
N VAL A 117 1.79 -0.98 -9.14
CA VAL A 117 3.04 -0.97 -9.92
C VAL A 117 3.03 -2.23 -10.77
N GLY A 118 3.06 -2.14 -12.11
CA GLY A 118 3.04 -3.38 -12.89
C GLY A 118 3.14 -3.19 -14.39
N THR A 119 4.33 -3.47 -14.94
CA THR A 119 4.54 -3.76 -16.36
C THR A 119 4.51 -5.26 -16.58
N ALA A 120 3.34 -5.90 -16.49
CA ALA A 120 3.20 -7.25 -17.02
C ALA A 120 3.47 -7.20 -18.54
N SER A 121 4.36 -8.06 -19.05
CA SER A 121 4.68 -8.12 -20.47
C SER A 121 3.39 -8.28 -21.30
N PRO A 122 3.22 -7.56 -22.44
CA PRO A 122 2.02 -7.64 -23.29
C PRO A 122 1.66 -9.05 -23.79
N ALA A 123 2.62 -9.99 -23.72
CA ALA A 123 2.50 -11.34 -24.26
C ALA A 123 1.44 -12.20 -23.56
N ARG A 124 1.18 -12.02 -22.24
CA ARG A 124 0.26 -12.88 -21.49
C ARG A 124 -1.18 -12.35 -21.40
N TRP A 125 -1.37 -11.04 -21.52
CA TRP A 125 -2.70 -10.40 -21.58
C TRP A 125 -3.57 -10.88 -22.75
N ARG A 126 -2.95 -11.30 -23.86
CA ARG A 126 -3.68 -11.82 -25.04
C ARG A 126 -4.40 -13.14 -24.78
N ARG A 127 -4.01 -13.93 -23.77
CA ARG A 127 -4.72 -15.19 -23.44
C ARG A 127 -6.03 -14.99 -22.68
N CYS A 128 -6.23 -13.84 -22.03
CA CYS A 128 -7.46 -13.54 -21.28
C CYS A 128 -8.50 -12.76 -22.09
N GLY A 129 -8.30 -12.56 -23.41
CA GLY A 129 -9.28 -11.91 -24.28
C GLY A 129 -9.45 -10.40 -24.07
N CYS A 130 -8.63 -9.75 -23.23
CA CYS A 130 -8.72 -8.31 -23.00
C CYS A 130 -7.82 -7.56 -24.00
N SER A 131 -8.43 -7.02 -25.06
CA SER A 131 -7.74 -6.41 -26.21
C SER A 131 -7.29 -4.95 -26.02
N ARG A 132 -7.43 -4.37 -24.82
CA ARG A 132 -7.11 -2.96 -24.57
C ARG A 132 -5.96 -2.84 -23.58
N GLY A 133 -4.74 -2.83 -24.12
CA GLY A 133 -3.56 -2.37 -23.39
C GLY A 133 -3.73 -0.90 -23.01
N TRP A 134 -3.48 -0.57 -21.75
CA TRP A 134 -3.35 0.81 -21.30
C TRP A 134 -1.99 1.33 -21.76
N ALA A 135 -1.94 1.84 -23.00
CA ALA A 135 -0.88 2.75 -23.40
C ALA A 135 -1.19 4.09 -22.73
N CYS A 136 -0.35 4.47 -21.76
CA CYS A 136 -0.31 5.84 -21.27
C CYS A 136 0.04 6.74 -22.45
N ALA A 137 -0.80 7.73 -22.73
CA ALA A 137 -0.51 8.76 -23.69
C ALA A 137 0.62 9.66 -23.14
N THR A 138 1.77 9.60 -23.80
CA THR A 138 2.70 10.72 -24.01
C THR A 138 3.32 10.54 -25.38
#